data_AF-A0A3A4S8K6-F1
#
_entry.id   AF-A0A3A4S8K6-F1
#
_cell.length_a   1.000
_cell.length_b   1.000
_cell.length_c   1.000
_cell.angle_alpha   90.00
_cell.angle_beta   90.00
_cell.angle_gamma   90.00
#
_symmetry.space_group_name_H-M   'P 1'
#
loop_
_entity.id
_entity.type
_entity.pdbx_description
1 polymer ?
#
loop_
_entity_poly.entity_id
_entity_poly.type
_entity_poly.pdbx_seq_one_letter_code
_entity_poly.pdbx_strand_id
1 'polypeptide(L)' 'MAFKKIERNLGFADLPLKNSLKHNRSLKTMEKLDRAINWKRIEDILHSYYTVGTSSEGADAYPPLLLFQCLLLQK' A
#
# COMPACT_ATOMS: atom_id res chain seq x y z
N MET A 1 0.87 -10.16 -16.04
CA MET A 1 0.17 -9.10 -15.31
C MET A 1 1.15 -7.98 -14.99
N ALA A 2 1.05 -6.89 -15.73
CA ALA A 2 1.59 -5.62 -15.26
C ALA A 2 0.78 -5.23 -14.01
N PHE A 3 1.41 -4.54 -13.07
CA PHE A 3 0.65 -3.96 -11.97
C PHE A 3 -0.21 -2.81 -12.53
N LYS A 4 -1.44 -2.68 -12.03
CA LYS A 4 -2.25 -1.50 -12.32
C LYS A 4 -1.44 -0.26 -11.91
N LYS A 5 -1.02 0.56 -12.88
CA LYS A 5 -0.37 1.85 -12.62
C LYS A 5 -1.38 2.77 -11.95
N ILE A 6 -1.42 2.71 -10.63
CA ILE A 6 -2.19 3.64 -9.82
C ILE A 6 -1.38 4.93 -9.78
N GLU A 7 -1.96 6.01 -10.31
CA GLU A 7 -1.30 7.32 -10.26
C GLU A 7 -1.03 7.73 -8.81
N ARG A 8 0.20 8.20 -8.62
CA ARG A 8 0.85 8.51 -7.35
C ARG A 8 -0.01 9.47 -6.54
N ASN A 9 -0.49 9.02 -5.37
CA ASN A 9 -0.81 9.82 -4.16
C ASN A 9 -1.76 9.07 -3.19
N LEU A 10 -1.83 7.74 -3.23
CA LEU A 10 -2.51 6.98 -2.17
C LEU A 10 -1.45 6.50 -1.17
N GLY A 11 -1.16 7.33 -0.17
CA GLY A 11 -0.25 6.97 0.92
C GLY A 11 -0.88 5.97 1.88
N PHE A 12 -0.05 5.29 2.67
CA PHE A 12 -0.51 4.41 3.75
C PHE A 12 -1.48 5.14 4.71
N ALA A 13 -1.22 6.43 4.93
CA ALA A 13 -2.05 7.33 5.72
C ALA A 13 -3.44 7.58 5.09
N ASP A 14 -3.54 7.61 3.76
CA ASP A 14 -4.74 7.99 3.00
C ASP A 14 -5.76 6.85 2.84
N LEU A 15 -5.30 5.60 2.92
CA LEU A 15 -6.14 4.40 2.80
C LEU A 15 -7.23 4.28 3.87
N PRO A 16 -6.96 4.42 5.18
CA PRO A 16 -8.01 4.40 6.20
C PRO A 16 -8.75 5.73 6.32
N LEU A 17 -8.21 6.82 5.75
CA LEU A 17 -8.77 8.17 5.88
C LEU A 17 -10.14 8.33 5.22
N LYS A 18 -10.50 7.49 4.25
CA LYS A 18 -11.81 7.55 3.56
C LYS A 18 -13.02 7.42 4.50
N ASN A 19 -12.88 6.76 5.65
CA ASN A 19 -14.02 6.45 6.52
C ASN A 19 -14.11 7.30 7.81
N SER A 20 -13.09 8.06 8.19
CA SER A 20 -13.03 8.62 9.56
C SER A 20 -12.38 10.01 9.69
N LEU A 21 -12.65 10.90 8.73
CA LEU A 21 -12.22 12.31 8.74
C LEU A 21 -12.96 13.17 9.78
N LYS A 22 -12.94 12.78 11.06
CA LYS A 22 -13.36 13.63 12.18
C LYS A 22 -12.39 13.46 13.35
N HIS A 23 -11.29 14.22 13.33
CA HIS A 23 -10.39 14.45 14.47
C HIS A 23 -9.66 13.25 15.09
N ASN A 24 -9.03 12.40 14.27
CA ASN A 24 -8.37 11.20 14.80
C ASN A 24 -6.88 11.43 15.11
N ARG A 25 -6.49 11.37 16.38
CA ARG A 25 -5.07 11.32 16.83
C ARG A 25 -4.29 10.21 16.13
N SER A 26 -4.98 9.15 15.73
CA SER A 26 -4.44 8.02 14.97
C SER A 26 -3.88 8.41 13.60
N LEU A 27 -4.41 9.46 12.95
CA LEU A 27 -3.91 9.97 11.67
C LEU A 27 -2.48 10.52 11.85
N LYS A 28 -2.28 11.38 12.85
CA LYS A 28 -0.95 11.94 13.17
C LYS A 28 0.07 10.86 13.54
N THR A 29 -0.37 9.78 14.18
CA THR A 29 0.52 8.64 14.45
C THR A 29 0.79 7.83 13.19
N MET A 30 -0.19 7.65 12.31
CA MET A 30 0.01 6.98 11.02
C MET A 30 0.93 7.75 10.09
N GLU A 31 0.84 9.08 10.00
CA GLU A 31 1.79 9.90 9.25
C GLU A 31 3.21 9.79 9.80
N LYS A 32 3.36 9.73 11.13
CA LYS A 32 4.67 9.51 11.77
C LYS A 32 5.24 8.14 11.45
N LEU A 33 4.39 7.10 11.47
CA LEU A 33 4.77 5.74 11.11
C LEU A 33 5.14 5.65 9.62
N ASP A 34 4.33 6.23 8.75
CA ASP A 34 4.57 6.29 7.31
C ASP A 34 5.91 6.94 6.97
N ARG A 35 6.30 8.01 7.69
CA ARG A 35 7.62 8.65 7.55
C ARG A 35 8.78 7.84 8.15
N ALA A 36 8.52 7.03 9.17
CA ALA A 36 9.54 6.23 9.84
C ALA A 36 9.85 4.93 9.08
N ILE A 37 8.91 4.42 8.29
CA ILE A 37 9.05 3.17 7.55
C ILE A 37 9.79 3.41 6.24
N ASN A 38 10.83 2.62 5.98
CA ASN A 38 11.50 2.61 4.69
C ASN A 38 10.72 1.75 3.68
N TRP A 39 9.73 2.34 3.03
CA TRP A 39 8.87 1.67 2.05
C TRP A 39 9.63 1.08 0.87
N LYS A 40 10.71 1.72 0.41
CA LYS A 40 11.53 1.24 -0.71
C LYS A 40 12.16 -0.12 -0.39
N ARG A 41 12.71 -0.27 0.82
CA ARG A 41 13.28 -1.54 1.26
C ARG A 41 12.22 -2.65 1.35
N ILE A 42 11.01 -2.31 1.79
CA ILE A 42 9.90 -3.27 1.87
C ILE A 42 9.43 -3.66 0.47
N GLU A 43 9.35 -2.71 -0.45
CA GLU A 43 9.01 -2.94 -1.86
C GLU A 43 10.02 -3.88 -2.54
N ASP A 44 11.33 -3.69 -2.32
CA ASP A 44 12.38 -4.57 -2.84
C ASP A 44 12.23 -6.02 -2.32
N ILE A 45 11.93 -6.18 -1.03
CA ILE A 45 11.70 -7.50 -0.40
C ILE A 45 10.40 -8.12 -0.93
N LEU A 46 9.33 -7.33 -1.07
CA LEU A 46 8.07 -7.80 -1.64
C LEU A 46 8.31 -8.30 -3.07
N HIS A 47 9.07 -7.57 -3.89
CA HIS A 47 9.40 -8.02 -5.25
C HIS A 47 10.28 -9.27 -5.29
N SER A 48 11.14 -9.51 -4.29
CA SER A 48 11.97 -10.73 -4.26
C SER A 48 11.19 -11.99 -3.92
N TYR A 49 10.15 -11.88 -3.08
CA TYR A 49 9.38 -13.05 -2.61
C TYR A 49 7.99 -13.18 -3.23
N TYR A 50 7.42 -12.09 -3.73
CA TYR A 50 6.10 -12.05 -4.33
C TYR A 50 6.22 -11.95 -5.85
N THR A 51 6.28 -13.12 -6.50
CA THR A 51 6.28 -13.20 -7.95
C THR A 51 4.88 -12.89 -8.49
N VAL A 52 4.70 -11.69 -9.03
CA VAL A 52 3.50 -11.35 -9.79
C VAL A 52 3.48 -12.12 -11.12
N GLY A 53 2.41 -12.88 -11.37
CA GLY A 53 2.29 -13.71 -12.57
C GLY A 53 2.26 -12.89 -13.85
N THR A 54 2.94 -13.33 -14.91
CA THR A 54 3.03 -12.64 -16.21
C THR A 54 1.90 -12.97 -17.18
N SER A 55 0.85 -13.68 -16.75
CA SER A 55 -0.28 -14.07 -17.62
C SER A 55 -0.96 -12.88 -18.29
N SER A 56 -1.34 -13.07 -19.56
CA SER A 56 -2.12 -12.16 -20.40
C SER A 56 -3.63 -12.30 -20.21
N GLU A 57 -4.07 -13.36 -19.51
CA GLU A 57 -5.47 -13.61 -19.19
C GLU A 57 -5.75 -13.19 -17.74
N GLY A 58 -6.69 -12.26 -17.55
CA GLY A 58 -7.12 -11.76 -16.24
C GLY A 58 -6.94 -10.25 -16.04
N ALA A 59 -7.53 -9.72 -14.97
CA ALA A 59 -7.38 -8.32 -14.60
C ALA A 59 -5.96 -8.03 -14.06
N ASP A 60 -5.46 -6.82 -14.29
CA ASP A 60 -4.17 -6.39 -13.72
C ASP A 60 -4.16 -6.54 -12.20
N ALA A 61 -3.08 -7.13 -11.69
CA ALA A 61 -2.89 -7.27 -10.26
C ALA A 61 -2.67 -5.90 -9.60
N TYR A 62 -3.18 -5.75 -8.38
CA TYR A 62 -2.82 -4.61 -7.55
C TYR A 62 -1.33 -4.66 -7.18
N PRO A 63 -0.65 -3.51 -7.05
CA PRO A 63 0.72 -3.46 -6.61
C PRO A 63 0.91 -4.18 -5.25
N PRO A 64 1.95 -5.02 -5.08
CA PRO A 64 2.19 -5.74 -3.82
C PRO A 64 2.31 -4.80 -2.61
N LEU A 65 2.93 -3.63 -2.80
CA LEU A 65 3.07 -2.62 -1.76
C LEU A 65 1.72 -2.09 -1.26
N LEU A 66 0.76 -1.86 -2.17
CA LEU A 66 -0.58 -1.42 -1.82
C LEU A 66 -1.32 -2.48 -1.01
N LEU A 67 -1.23 -3.74 -1.43
CA LEU A 67 -1.85 -4.87 -0.73
C LEU A 67 -1.27 -5.01 0.68
N PHE A 68 0.05 -4.86 0.83
CA PHE A 68 0.72 -4.89 2.12
C PHE A 68 0.27 -3.75 3.03
N GLN A 69 0.16 -2.52 2.49
CA GLN A 69 -0.38 -1.38 3.22
C GLN A 69 -1.81 -1.63 3.68
N CYS A 70 -2.68 -2.19 2.83
CA CYS A 70 -4.04 -2.57 3.22
C CYS A 70 -4.08 -3.65 4.32
N LEU A 71 -3.17 -4.64 4.26
CA LEU A 71 -3.04 -5.69 5.28
C LEU A 71 -2.71 -5.10 6.65
N LEU A 72 -1.78 -4.15 6.72
CA LEU A 72 -1.40 -3.47 7.96
C LEU A 72 -2.54 -2.64 8.57
N LEU A 73 -3.58 -2.34 7.80
CA LEU A 73 -4.76 -1.59 8.24
C LEU A 73 -5.92 -2.48 8.66
N GLN A 74 -5.82 -3.80 8.44
CA GLN A 74 -6.82 -4.74 8.93
C GLN A 74 -6.77 -4.77 10.46
N LYS A 75 -7.93 -4.64 11.09
CA LYS A 75 -8.13 -4.77 12.54
C LYS A 75 -8.32 -6.22 12.93
#